data_AF-A0A7V3QYH4-F1
#
_entry.id   AF-A0A7V3QYH4-F1
#
_cell.length_a   1.000
_cell.length_b   1.000
_cell.length_c   1.000
_cell.angle_alpha   90.00
_cell.angle_beta   90.00
_cell.angle_gamma   90.00
#
_symmetry.space_group_name_H-M   'P 1'
#
loop_
_entity.id
_entity.type
_entity.pdbx_description
1 polymer ?
#
loop_
_entity_poly.entity_id
_entity_poly.type
_entity_poly.pdbx_seq_one_letter_code
_entity_poly.pdbx_strand_id
1 'polypeptide(L)'
;MNKEASITVKGEILDMACYLAHGAMGMKHQQCALMCLKGGQPMGLRTADGKVYLLVASHQDGKPFDEAKGYAADQVEVTGPLFQRDGISAIEVDAVKKL
;
A
#
# COMPACT_ATOMS: atom_id res chain seq x y z
N MET A 1 -6.66 -23.31 3.66
CA MET A 1 -5.78 -22.13 3.71
C MET A 1 -5.96 -21.52 5.08
N ASN A 2 -4.88 -21.40 5.87
CA ASN A 2 -4.96 -20.78 7.20
C ASN A 2 -5.43 -19.34 7.01
N LYS A 3 -6.57 -18.99 7.60
CA LYS A 3 -7.15 -17.66 7.49
C LYS A 3 -6.28 -16.74 8.36
N GLU A 4 -5.35 -16.02 7.74
CA GLU A 4 -4.55 -15.03 8.44
C GLU A 4 -5.45 -13.91 8.98
N ALA A 5 -5.03 -13.26 10.06
CA ALA A 5 -5.82 -12.22 10.70
C ALA A 5 -5.99 -11.04 9.73
N SER A 6 -7.24 -10.74 9.38
CA SER A 6 -7.59 -9.54 8.63
C SER A 6 -7.46 -8.33 9.55
N ILE A 7 -6.75 -7.30 9.08
CA ILE A 7 -6.53 -6.06 9.80
C ILE A 7 -7.00 -4.87 8.96
N THR A 8 -7.33 -3.78 9.62
CA THR A 8 -7.61 -2.48 8.98
C THR A 8 -6.57 -1.48 9.43
N VAL A 9 -5.85 -0.87 8.48
CA VAL A 9 -4.73 0.03 8.74
C VAL A 9 -4.92 1.32 7.96
N LYS A 10 -4.65 2.44 8.63
CA LYS A 10 -4.64 3.77 8.02
C LYS A 10 -3.21 4.22 7.71
N GLY A 11 -3.02 4.84 6.57
CA GLY A 11 -1.73 5.39 6.21
C GLY A 11 -1.70 6.02 4.84
N GLU A 12 -0.51 6.47 4.46
CA GLU A 12 -0.21 7.05 3.15
C GLU A 12 0.17 5.97 2.14
N ILE A 13 -0.39 6.02 0.93
CA ILE A 13 0.10 5.18 -0.17
C ILE A 13 1.44 5.70 -0.70
N LEU A 14 2.43 4.82 -0.72
CA LEU A 14 3.78 5.09 -1.20
C LEU A 14 4.08 4.40 -2.54
N ASP A 15 4.85 5.09 -3.37
CA ASP A 15 5.74 4.43 -4.33
C ASP A 15 6.99 3.97 -3.58
N MET A 16 7.14 2.65 -3.42
CA MET A 16 8.22 2.08 -2.61
C MET A 16 9.61 2.32 -3.21
N ALA A 17 9.74 2.44 -4.52
CA ALA A 17 11.04 2.68 -5.14
C ALA A 17 11.55 4.07 -4.77
N CYS A 18 10.72 5.11 -4.94
CA CYS A 18 11.08 6.47 -4.59
C CYS A 18 11.19 6.68 -3.08
N TYR A 19 10.33 6.03 -2.28
CA TYR A 19 10.42 6.09 -0.83
C TYR A 19 11.73 5.48 -0.30
N LEU A 20 12.11 4.29 -0.78
CA LEU A 20 13.34 3.62 -0.31
C LEU A 20 14.61 4.33 -0.79
N ALA A 21 14.64 4.82 -2.03
CA ALA A 21 15.82 5.46 -2.60
C ALA A 21 16.02 6.91 -2.12
N HIS A 22 14.93 7.65 -1.88
CA HIS A 22 14.97 9.10 -1.68
C HIS A 22 14.13 9.60 -0.50
N GLY A 23 13.43 8.73 0.23
CA GLY A 23 12.49 9.14 1.27
C GLY A 23 11.29 9.93 0.72
N ALA A 24 11.00 9.80 -0.59
CA ALA A 24 9.95 10.58 -1.24
C ALA A 24 8.55 10.12 -0.76
N MET A 25 7.75 11.08 -0.29
CA MET A 25 6.38 10.87 0.19
C MET A 25 5.63 12.21 0.21
N GLY A 26 4.33 12.15 0.48
CA GLY A 26 3.41 13.26 0.65
C GLY A 26 2.96 13.89 -0.67
N MET A 27 2.03 14.84 -0.56
CA MET A 27 1.35 15.46 -1.71
C MET A 27 2.29 16.11 -2.74
N LYS A 28 3.49 16.54 -2.33
CA LYS A 28 4.51 17.07 -3.26
C LYS A 28 5.02 16.01 -4.24
N HIS A 29 4.93 14.73 -3.89
CA HIS A 29 5.38 13.61 -4.71
C HIS A 29 4.23 12.88 -5.42
N GLN A 30 2.97 13.30 -5.22
CA GLN A 30 1.78 12.60 -5.71
C GLN A 30 1.79 12.31 -7.21
N GLN A 31 2.06 13.31 -8.06
CA GLN A 31 1.99 13.13 -9.52
C GLN A 31 3.02 12.11 -10.03
N CYS A 32 4.24 12.16 -9.48
CA CYS A 32 5.30 11.22 -9.83
C CYS A 32 4.96 9.81 -9.34
N ALA A 33 4.53 9.68 -8.07
CA ALA A 33 4.12 8.41 -7.50
C ALA A 33 2.94 7.79 -8.27
N LEU A 34 1.93 8.58 -8.66
CA LEU A 34 0.78 8.10 -9.42
C LEU A 34 1.19 7.50 -10.77
N MET A 35 2.13 8.14 -11.47
CA MET A 35 2.66 7.61 -12.73
C MET A 35 3.40 6.29 -12.51
N CYS A 36 4.26 6.23 -11.50
CA CYS A 36 5.03 5.03 -11.16
C CYS A 36 4.17 3.85 -10.73
N LEU A 37 3.18 4.08 -9.86
CA LEU A 37 2.27 3.04 -9.37
C LEU A 37 1.39 2.48 -10.50
N LYS A 38 0.91 3.35 -11.41
CA LYS A 38 0.21 2.92 -12.63
C LYS A 38 1.12 2.14 -13.58
N GLY A 39 2.43 2.43 -13.57
CA GLY A 39 3.46 1.70 -14.30
C GLY A 39 3.87 0.37 -13.66
N GLY A 40 3.35 0.02 -12.48
CA GLY A 40 3.61 -1.26 -11.82
C GLY A 40 4.73 -1.23 -10.78
N GLN A 41 5.18 -0.05 -10.34
CA GLN A 41 6.09 0.03 -9.20
C GLN A 41 5.46 -0.56 -7.92
N PRO A 42 6.26 -1.14 -7.01
CA PRO A 42 5.73 -1.69 -5.78
C PRO A 42 5.09 -0.59 -4.92
N MET A 43 3.92 -0.91 -4.37
CA MET A 43 3.12 0.01 -3.57
C MET A 43 3.23 -0.35 -2.10
N GLY A 44 3.33 0.67 -1.24
CA GLY A 44 3.34 0.48 0.21
C GLY A 44 2.32 1.35 0.92
N LEU A 45 2.09 1.05 2.20
CA LEU A 45 1.27 1.85 3.11
C LEU A 45 2.12 2.28 4.31
N ARG A 46 2.35 3.59 4.46
CA ARG A 46 3.07 4.15 5.61
C ARG A 46 2.08 4.72 6.62
N THR A 47 2.06 4.13 7.80
CA THR A 47 1.24 4.58 8.91
C THR A 47 1.81 5.83 9.58
N ALA A 48 1.01 6.47 10.43
CA ALA A 48 1.41 7.69 11.15
C ALA A 48 2.60 7.46 12.11
N ASP A 49 2.75 6.26 12.66
CA ASP A 49 3.87 5.89 13.54
C ASP A 49 5.16 5.52 12.76
N GLY A 50 5.10 5.57 11.43
CA GLY A 50 6.24 5.29 10.55
C GLY A 50 6.38 3.84 10.13
N LYS A 51 5.52 2.91 10.58
CA LYS A 51 5.51 1.53 10.07
C LYS A 51 5.08 1.52 8.60
N VAL A 52 5.80 0.75 7.78
CA VAL A 52 5.50 0.56 6.36
C VAL A 52 5.10 -0.90 6.11
N TYR A 53 4.01 -1.08 5.39
CA TYR A 53 3.56 -2.38 4.88
C TYR A 53 3.73 -2.40 3.36
N LEU A 54 4.19 -3.53 2.82
CA LEU A 54 4.03 -3.79 1.39
C LEU A 54 2.56 -4.07 1.10
N LEU A 55 2.01 -3.49 0.03
CA LEU A 55 0.68 -3.85 -0.45
C LEU A 55 0.80 -4.89 -1.54
N VAL A 56 -0.02 -5.95 -1.44
CA VAL A 56 -0.08 -7.01 -2.45
C VAL A 56 -1.52 -7.21 -2.91
N ALA A 57 -1.69 -7.62 -4.17
CA ALA A 57 -3.01 -7.90 -4.71
C ALA A 57 -3.57 -9.21 -4.15
N SER A 58 -4.88 -9.27 -3.92
CA SER A 58 -5.53 -10.52 -3.56
C SER A 58 -5.47 -11.53 -4.71
N HIS A 59 -5.27 -12.79 -4.36
CA HIS A 59 -5.41 -13.90 -5.29
C HIS A 59 -6.87 -14.14 -5.73
N GLN A 60 -7.85 -13.54 -5.04
CA GLN A 60 -9.28 -13.68 -5.35
C GLN A 60 -9.82 -12.49 -6.15
N ASP A 61 -9.50 -11.26 -5.73
CA ASP A 61 -9.90 -10.03 -6.42
C ASP A 61 -8.79 -8.97 -6.38
N GLY A 62 -8.14 -8.72 -7.52
CA GLY A 62 -7.09 -7.72 -7.63
C GLY A 62 -7.60 -6.28 -7.75
N LYS A 63 -8.91 -6.05 -7.92
CA LYS A 63 -9.46 -4.71 -8.17
C LYS A 63 -9.17 -3.70 -7.05
N PRO A 64 -9.29 -4.03 -5.74
CA PRO A 64 -8.99 -3.07 -4.68
C PRO A 64 -7.52 -2.64 -4.68
N PHE A 65 -6.60 -3.56 -5.02
CA PHE A 65 -5.19 -3.23 -5.19
C PHE A 65 -4.96 -2.29 -6.40
N ASP A 66 -5.64 -2.54 -7.52
CA ASP A 66 -5.56 -1.67 -8.70
C ASP A 66 -6.16 -0.28 -8.43
N GLU A 67 -7.25 -0.21 -7.66
CA GLU A 67 -7.86 1.05 -7.21
C GLU A 67 -6.90 1.85 -6.33
N ALA A 68 -6.19 1.19 -5.42
CA ALA A 68 -5.23 1.81 -4.51
C ALA A 68 -4.08 2.53 -5.24
N LYS A 69 -3.71 2.09 -6.46
CA LYS A 69 -2.71 2.79 -7.31
C LYS A 69 -3.15 4.23 -7.63
N GLY A 70 -4.45 4.49 -7.64
CA GLY A 70 -5.03 5.82 -7.86
C GLY A 70 -4.91 6.77 -6.66
N TYR A 71 -4.56 6.26 -5.48
CA TYR A 71 -4.49 7.01 -4.23
C TYR A 71 -3.07 7.35 -3.80
N ALA A 72 -2.14 7.44 -4.75
CA ALA A 72 -0.75 7.80 -4.49
C ALA A 72 -0.64 9.07 -3.60
N ALA A 73 0.16 8.99 -2.53
CA ALA A 73 0.35 10.03 -1.52
C ALA A 73 -0.90 10.44 -0.71
N ASP A 74 -2.08 9.88 -0.99
CA ASP A 74 -3.28 10.12 -0.21
C ASP A 74 -3.26 9.29 1.08
N GLN A 75 -3.97 9.78 2.09
CA GLN A 75 -4.31 8.99 3.26
C GLN A 75 -5.47 8.05 2.90
N VAL A 76 -5.30 6.77 3.20
CA VAL A 76 -6.28 5.73 2.95
C VAL A 76 -6.45 4.84 4.18
N GLU A 77 -7.54 4.08 4.17
CA GLU A 77 -7.76 2.93 5.01
C GLU A 77 -7.71 1.68 4.13
N VAL A 78 -6.80 0.75 4.43
CA VAL A 78 -6.65 -0.54 3.74
C VAL A 78 -7.05 -1.64 4.69
N THR A 79 -7.85 -2.59 4.20
CA THR A 79 -8.25 -3.79 4.94
C THR A 79 -7.85 -5.05 4.20
N GLY A 80 -7.36 -6.03 4.95
CA GLY A 80 -7.13 -7.39 4.46
C GLY A 80 -6.15 -8.18 5.34
N PRO A 81 -5.82 -9.42 4.96
CA PRO A 81 -4.90 -10.29 5.70
C PRO A 81 -3.51 -9.67 5.87
N LEU A 82 -2.96 -9.79 7.09
CA LEU A 82 -1.56 -9.45 7.36
C LEU A 82 -0.66 -10.67 7.21
N PHE A 83 0.23 -10.61 6.22
CA PHE A 83 1.30 -11.57 6.02
C PHE A 83 2.59 -11.09 6.69
N GLN A 84 3.26 -11.98 7.41
CA GLN A 84 4.60 -11.75 7.94
C GLN A 84 5.50 -12.95 7.65
N ARG A 85 6.58 -12.72 6.90
CA ARG A 85 7.55 -13.76 6.56
C ARG A 85 8.91 -13.13 6.24
N ASP A 86 9.97 -13.68 6.83
CA ASP A 86 11.38 -13.30 6.54
C ASP A 86 11.66 -11.78 6.59
N GLY A 87 11.03 -11.07 7.54
CA GLY A 87 11.19 -9.62 7.72
C GLY A 87 10.27 -8.76 6.83
N ILE A 88 9.48 -9.36 5.93
CA ILE A 88 8.49 -8.66 5.12
C ILE A 88 7.16 -8.65 5.87
N SER A 89 6.60 -7.47 6.08
CA SER A 89 5.20 -7.28 6.51
C SER A 89 4.39 -6.78 5.32
N ALA A 90 3.40 -7.55 4.89
CA ALA A 90 2.55 -7.20 3.75
C ALA A 90 1.08 -7.29 4.12
N ILE A 91 0.26 -6.44 3.51
CA ILE A 91 -1.20 -6.49 3.59
C ILE A 91 -1.72 -6.83 2.21
N GLU A 92 -2.47 -7.92 2.10
CA GLU A 92 -3.29 -8.17 0.91
C GLU A 92 -4.45 -7.19 0.89
N VAL A 93 -4.62 -6.49 -0.23
CA VAL A 93 -5.62 -5.42 -0.35
C VAL A 93 -6.96 -6.02 -0.75
N ASP A 94 -7.79 -6.34 0.24
CA ASP A 94 -9.19 -6.78 0.05
C ASP A 94 -10.13 -5.58 -0.09
N ALA A 95 -9.81 -4.46 0.56
CA ALA A 95 -10.54 -3.21 0.44
C ALA A 95 -9.62 -2.02 0.66
N VAL A 96 -9.92 -0.92 -0.04
CA VAL A 96 -9.25 0.37 0.13
C VAL A 96 -10.30 1.48 0.11
N LYS A 97 -10.09 2.51 0.94
CA LYS A 97 -10.93 3.70 0.95
C LYS A 97 -10.07 4.94 1.21
N LYS A 98 -10.22 5.97 0.40
CA LYS A 98 -9.63 7.29 0.65
C LYS A 98 -10.26 7.98 1.87
N LEU A 99 -9.43 8.56 2.73
CA LEU A 99 -9.84 9.28 3.95
C LEU A 99 -10.08 10.78 3.70
#